data_AF-A0A4R9BFX6-F1
#
_entry.id   AF-A0A4R9BFX6-F1
#
_cell.length_a   1.000
_cell.length_b   1.000
_cell.length_c   1.000
_cell.angle_alpha   90.00
_cell.angle_beta   90.00
_cell.angle_gamma   90.00
#
_symmetry.space_group_name_H-M   'P 1'
#
loop_
_entity.id
_entity.type
_entity.pdbx_description
1 polymer ?
#
loop_
_entity_poly.entity_id
_entity_poly.type
_entity_poly.pdbx_seq_one_letter_code
_entity_poly.pdbx_strand_id
1 'polypeptide(L)' 'MTETIPTPDPAEELLFLSRGVTPTEAASVSAVLRGLLREETDSLRRAPEGSQSAWQVSQRAIRPAVRAGQGQWRGFSA' A
#
# COMPACT_ATOMS: atom_id res chain seq x y z
N MET A 1 -15.29 -19.16 -39.35
CA MET A 1 -16.03 -18.41 -38.31
C MET A 1 -15.06 -18.18 -37.17
N THR A 2 -14.46 -16.98 -37.09
CA THR A 2 -13.60 -16.59 -35.97
C THR A 2 -14.47 -15.90 -34.95
N GLU A 3 -14.68 -16.55 -33.81
CA GLU A 3 -15.42 -16.00 -32.68
C GLU A 3 -14.51 -15.01 -31.96
N THR A 4 -14.76 -13.71 -32.17
CA THR A 4 -14.09 -12.64 -31.41
C THR A 4 -14.66 -12.67 -30.00
N ILE A 5 -13.93 -13.27 -29.06
CA ILE A 5 -14.20 -13.11 -27.63
C ILE A 5 -13.92 -11.63 -27.32
N PRO A 6 -14.89 -10.84 -26.87
CA PRO A 6 -14.61 -9.46 -26.48
C PRO A 6 -13.61 -9.47 -25.32
N THR A 7 -12.53 -8.69 -25.44
CA THR A 7 -11.60 -8.46 -24.33
C THR A 7 -12.38 -7.80 -23.20
N PRO A 8 -12.58 -8.46 -22.05
CA PRO A 8 -13.35 -7.86 -20.97
C PRO A 8 -12.61 -6.64 -20.43
N ASP A 9 -13.35 -5.57 -20.19
CA ASP A 9 -12.86 -4.44 -19.40
C ASP A 9 -12.49 -4.97 -18.01
N PRO A 10 -11.23 -4.84 -17.54
CA PRO A 10 -10.79 -5.40 -16.26
C PRO A 10 -11.55 -4.80 -15.06
N ALA A 11 -12.34 -3.74 -15.26
CA ALA A 11 -13.15 -3.13 -14.23
C ALA A 11 -14.46 -3.85 -13.88
N GLU A 12 -15.06 -4.69 -14.74
CA GLU A 12 -16.49 -5.05 -14.54
C GLU A 12 -16.96 -6.51 -14.68
N GLU A 13 -16.17 -7.50 -15.07
CA GLU A 13 -16.71 -8.88 -15.19
C GLU A 13 -15.98 -9.93 -14.34
N LEU A 14 -16.64 -10.39 -13.27
CA LEU A 14 -16.24 -11.58 -12.50
C LEU A 14 -16.70 -12.84 -13.23
N LEU A 15 -15.75 -13.66 -13.69
CA LEU A 15 -16.02 -14.95 -14.32
C LEU A 15 -15.91 -16.09 -13.31
N PHE A 16 -16.97 -16.91 -13.23
CA PHE A 16 -16.99 -18.12 -12.41
C PHE A 16 -16.66 -19.34 -13.28
N LEU A 17 -15.47 -19.91 -13.11
CA LEU A 17 -15.04 -21.11 -13.85
C LEU A 17 -15.57 -22.42 -13.24
N SER A 18 -16.00 -22.38 -11.98
CA SER A 18 -16.58 -23.52 -11.28
C SER A 18 -17.96 -23.86 -11.84
N ARG A 19 -18.23 -25.15 -12.02
CA ARG A 19 -19.57 -25.63 -12.42
C ARG A 19 -20.55 -25.55 -11.25
N GLY A 20 -21.81 -25.24 -11.56
CA GLY A 20 -22.90 -25.30 -10.58
C GLY A 20 -22.97 -24.15 -9.58
N VAL A 21 -22.30 -23.03 -9.85
CA VAL A 21 -22.40 -21.83 -9.01
C VAL A 21 -23.82 -21.28 -9.05
N THR A 22 -24.44 -21.16 -7.88
CA THR A 22 -25.79 -20.61 -7.74
C THR A 22 -25.77 -19.08 -7.80
N PRO A 23 -26.91 -18.43 -8.14
CA PRO A 23 -27.01 -16.98 -8.12
C PRO A 23 -26.67 -16.36 -6.76
N THR A 24 -27.04 -17.05 -5.68
CA THR A 24 -26.74 -16.61 -4.30
C THR A 24 -25.25 -16.65 -4.02
N GLU A 25 -24.56 -17.73 -4.37
CA GLU A 25 -23.10 -17.83 -4.19
C GLU A 25 -22.36 -16.79 -5.02
N ALA A 26 -22.76 -16.60 -6.28
CA ALA A 26 -22.18 -15.56 -7.13
C ALA A 26 -22.36 -14.16 -6.52
N ALA A 27 -23.55 -13.87 -5.99
CA ALA A 27 -23.84 -12.60 -5.32
C ALA A 27 -23.02 -12.43 -4.04
N SER A 28 -22.88 -13.48 -3.21
CA SER A 28 -22.07 -13.45 -2.00
C SER A 28 -20.59 -13.18 -2.29
N VAL A 29 -19.99 -13.90 -3.24
CA VAL A 29 -18.58 -13.69 -3.63
C VAL A 29 -18.38 -12.29 -4.19
N SER A 30 -19.29 -11.84 -5.05
CA SER A 30 -19.22 -10.49 -5.64
C SER A 30 -19.31 -9.41 -4.57
N ALA A 31 -20.19 -9.58 -3.57
CA ALA A 31 -20.34 -8.63 -2.46
C ALA A 31 -19.08 -8.56 -1.60
N VAL A 32 -18.45 -9.70 -1.28
CA VAL A 32 -17.20 -9.75 -0.52
C VAL A 32 -16.07 -9.05 -1.28
N LEU A 33 -15.87 -9.38 -2.56
CA LEU A 33 -14.80 -8.78 -3.37
C LEU A 33 -15.00 -7.26 -3.54
N ARG A 34 -16.24 -6.81 -3.78
CA ARG A 34 -16.57 -5.37 -3.84
C ARG A 34 -16.35 -4.67 -2.50
N GLY A 35 -16.68 -5.32 -1.39
CA GLY A 35 -16.44 -4.81 -0.04
C GLY A 35 -14.95 -4.57 0.22
N LEU A 36 -14.12 -5.58 -0.06
CA LEU A 36 -12.67 -5.48 0.09
C LEU A 36 -12.07 -4.40 -0.81
N LEU A 37 -12.45 -4.36 -2.08
CA LEU A 37 -11.95 -3.34 -3.02
C LEU A 37 -12.30 -1.93 -2.56
N ARG A 38 -13.50 -1.73 -2.01
CA ARG A 38 -13.94 -0.44 -1.47
C ARG A 38 -13.12 -0.05 -0.24
N GLU A 39 -12.86 -0.97 0.68
CA GLU A 39 -12.05 -0.72 1.87
C GLU A 39 -10.61 -0.33 1.52
N GLU A 40 -9.99 -1.04 0.57
CA GLU A 40 -8.65 -0.72 0.05
C GLU A 40 -8.63 0.64 -0.64
N THR A 41 -9.59 0.91 -1.51
CA THR A 41 -9.69 2.20 -2.22
C THR A 41 -9.92 3.36 -1.24
N ASP A 42 -10.77 3.16 -0.23
CA ASP A 42 -11.02 4.17 0.80
C ASP A 42 -9.79 4.37 1.69
N SER A 43 -8.99 3.34 1.93
CA SER A 43 -7.74 3.43 2.69
C SER A 43 -6.65 4.15 1.90
N LEU A 44 -6.55 3.92 0.59
CA LEU A 44 -5.71 4.70 -0.31
C LEU A 44 -6.15 6.17 -0.37
N ARG A 45 -7.46 6.43 -0.47
CA ARG A 45 -7.99 7.81 -0.46
C ARG A 45 -7.79 8.52 0.89
N ARG A 46 -7.78 7.77 2.00
CA ARG A 46 -7.51 8.30 3.34
C ARG A 46 -6.02 8.49 3.62
N ALA A 47 -5.13 7.85 2.86
CA ALA A 47 -3.70 8.10 2.98
C ALA A 47 -3.45 9.58 2.61
N PRO A 48 -2.83 10.37 3.50
CA PRO A 48 -2.63 11.78 3.22
C PRO A 48 -1.70 11.91 2.01
N GLU A 49 -2.22 12.46 0.91
CA GLU A 49 -1.41 12.83 -0.24
C GLU A 49 -0.49 13.99 0.17
N GLY A 50 0.77 13.68 0.45
CA GLY A 50 1.84 14.67 0.52
C GLY A 50 2.18 15.24 1.90
N SER A 51 1.71 14.67 3.02
CA SER A 51 2.30 15.02 4.32
C SER A 51 3.53 14.14 4.62
N GLN A 52 4.60 14.75 5.15
CA GLN A 52 5.73 13.98 5.67
C GLN A 52 5.21 13.04 6.76
N SER A 53 5.51 11.75 6.64
CA SER A 53 5.19 10.75 7.67
C SER A 53 5.79 11.17 9.01
N ALA A 54 5.17 10.76 10.13
CA ALA A 54 5.70 11.02 11.46
C ALA A 54 7.16 10.54 11.61
N TRP A 55 7.53 9.46 10.91
CA TRP A 55 8.90 8.99 10.81
C TRP A 55 9.82 10.01 10.10
N GLN A 56 9.43 10.51 8.92
CA GLN A 56 10.17 11.57 8.20
C GLN A 56 10.28 12.87 9.03
N VAL A 57 9.23 13.27 9.73
CA VAL A 57 9.26 14.43 10.64
C VAL A 57 10.25 14.21 11.78
N SER A 58 10.40 12.97 12.26
CA SER A 58 11.32 12.61 13.33
C SER A 58 12.77 12.37 12.88
N GLN A 59 13.05 12.35 11.57
CA GLN A 59 14.40 12.21 11.04
C GLN A 59 15.21 13.48 11.33
N ARG A 60 15.88 13.52 12.47
CA ARG A 60 16.84 14.57 12.80
C ARG A 60 18.09 14.40 11.92
N ALA A 61 18.63 15.52 11.45
CA ALA A 61 19.88 15.53 10.71
C ALA A 61 21.00 14.81 11.50
N ILE A 62 21.79 13.99 10.80
CA ILE A 62 22.98 13.36 11.38
C ILE A 62 23.89 14.47 11.88
N ARG A 63 24.27 14.42 13.17
CA ARG A 63 25.19 15.41 13.72
C ARG A 63 26.53 15.31 12.99
N PRO A 64 27.11 16.43 12.54
CA PRO A 64 28.45 16.42 11.97
C PRO A 64 29.46 15.91 13.00
N ALA A 65 30.53 15.27 12.53
CA ALA A 65 31.62 14.83 13.38
C ALA A 65 32.17 16.03 14.18
N VAL A 66 32.20 15.91 15.50
CA VAL A 66 32.82 16.91 16.37
C VAL A 66 34.32 16.82 16.13
N ARG A 67 34.92 17.87 15.56
CA ARG A 67 36.37 18.01 15.47
C ARG A 67 36.82 18.73 16.74
N ALA A 68 37.61 18.08 17.60
CA ALA A 68 38.21 18.85 18.68
C ALA A 68 39.12 19.93 18.13
N GLY A 69 39.06 21.09 18.77
CA GLY A 69 40.11 22.08 18.67
C GLY A 69 41.42 21.56 19.25
N GLN A 70 42.52 22.24 18.92
CA GLN A 70 43.84 21.92 19.47
C GLN A 70 43.76 21.86 21.01
N GLY A 71 44.02 20.67 21.57
CA GLY A 71 44.10 20.44 23.01
C GLY A 71 42.83 20.00 23.75
N GLN A 72 41.73 19.64 23.08
CA GLN A 72 40.48 19.31 23.78
C GLN A 72 39.80 18.01 23.31
N TRP A 73 40.42 16.87 23.61
CA TRP A 73 39.67 15.66 24.00
C TRP A 73 40.26 15.24 25.35
N ARG A 74 39.61 15.58 26.46
CA ARG A 74 40.08 15.07 27.76
C ARG A 74 39.89 13.56 27.73
N GLY A 75 41.00 12.84 27.88
CA GLY A 75 41.10 11.40 27.69
C GLY A 75 40.21 10.63 28.66
N PHE A 76 39.63 9.56 28.16
CA PHE A 76 39.21 8.45 29.00
C PHE A 76 40.48 7.70 29.37
N SER A 77 41.05 7.99 30.55
CA SER A 77 42.03 7.10 31.15
C SER A 77 41.30 5.91 31.77
N ALA A 78 41.75 4.69 31.41
CA ALA A 78 41.36 3.44 32.05
C ALA A 78 41.83 3.36 33.51
#